data_AF-A0A6A6FF02-F1
#
_entry.id   AF-A0A6A6FF02-F1
#
_cell.length_a   1.000
_cell.length_b   1.000
_cell.length_c   1.000
_cell.angle_alpha   90.00
_cell.angle_beta   90.00
_cell.angle_gamma   90.00
#
_symmetry.space_group_name_H-M   'P 1'
#
loop_
_entity.id
_entity.type
_entity.pdbx_description
1 polymer ?
#
loop_
_entity_poly.entity_id
_entity_poly.type
_entity_poly.pdbx_seq_one_letter_code
_entity_poly.pdbx_strand_id
1 'polypeptide(L)'
;MGSFLHATEGEMVCESINPKIPYFNAPIYLENKTPVGKVDEILGPLNQVFFTIKPQEGIQATSFKSGDKFYIGGDKLLPLEKFLPKPKPPPGAPKVKKPRGAGGAGRGGRGAPRGRGAPRGRGGDRGGFSRGGARGGGRGFSGSGGFSRGGSRGAPRGRGRGY
;
A
#
# COMPACT_ATOMS: atom_id res chain seq x y z
N MET A 1 5.99 2.36 29.48
CA MET A 1 6.38 2.85 28.15
C MET A 1 7.71 3.54 28.24
N GLY A 2 7.81 4.63 29.00
CA GLY A 2 9.08 5.28 29.28
C GLY A 2 9.14 5.81 30.70
N SER A 3 10.35 6.21 31.09
CA SER A 3 10.62 6.93 32.34
C SER A 3 10.93 8.39 32.04
N PHE A 4 10.41 9.28 32.87
CA PHE A 4 10.69 10.72 32.79
C PHE A 4 12.19 10.98 32.93
N LEU A 5 12.72 11.80 32.03
CA LEU A 5 14.09 12.33 32.12
C LEU A 5 14.06 13.75 32.65
N HIS A 6 13.51 14.68 31.86
CA HIS A 6 13.43 16.10 32.19
C HIS A 6 12.34 16.78 31.35
N ALA A 7 11.94 17.99 31.78
CA ALA A 7 11.05 18.85 31.03
C ALA A 7 11.85 19.79 30.11
N THR A 8 11.40 19.97 28.88
CA THR A 8 12.03 20.87 27.88
C THR A 8 10.95 21.60 27.11
N GLU A 9 10.97 22.92 27.12
CA GLU A 9 10.03 23.77 26.35
C GLU A 9 8.54 23.47 26.58
N GLY A 10 8.19 22.98 27.77
CA GLY A 10 6.81 22.59 28.12
C GLY A 10 6.44 21.17 27.71
N GLU A 11 7.36 20.43 27.09
CA GLU A 11 7.23 18.99 26.82
C GLU A 11 7.99 18.15 27.83
N MET A 12 7.67 16.86 27.87
CA MET A 12 8.31 15.90 28.76
C MET A 12 9.17 14.94 27.94
N VAL A 13 10.47 14.99 28.15
CA VAL A 13 11.41 14.06 27.54
C VAL A 13 11.42 12.77 28.36
N CYS A 14 11.20 11.64 27.70
CA CYS A 14 11.18 10.33 28.32
C CYS A 14 12.14 9.37 27.64
N GLU A 15 12.80 8.53 28.43
CA GLU A 15 13.57 7.38 27.94
C GLU A 15 12.63 6.19 27.75
N SER A 16 12.70 5.53 26.59
CA SER A 16 11.93 4.31 26.34
C SER A 16 12.53 3.16 27.13
N ILE A 17 11.69 2.53 27.95
CA ILE A 17 11.99 1.25 28.62
C ILE A 17 11.33 0.06 27.89
N ASN A 18 10.81 0.30 26.68
CA ASN A 18 10.09 -0.70 25.88
C ASN A 18 10.87 -1.03 24.59
N PRO A 19 10.94 -2.30 24.18
CA PRO A 19 11.56 -2.69 22.91
C PRO A 19 10.76 -2.23 21.67
N LYS A 20 9.47 -1.87 21.83
CA LYS A 20 8.62 -1.38 20.74
C LYS A 20 8.60 0.14 20.71
N ILE A 21 8.42 0.69 19.51
CA ILE A 21 8.37 2.13 19.26
C ILE A 21 6.92 2.63 19.42
N PRO A 22 6.66 3.73 20.14
CA PRO A 22 5.30 4.26 20.29
C PRO A 22 4.77 4.83 18.96
N TYR A 23 3.45 4.87 18.79
CA TYR A 23 2.84 5.62 17.69
C TYR A 23 2.95 7.13 17.95
N PHE A 24 3.17 7.91 16.89
CA PHE A 24 3.00 9.36 16.94
C PHE A 24 1.57 9.72 17.35
N ASN A 25 1.41 10.79 18.14
CA ASN A 25 0.15 11.24 18.72
C ASN A 25 -0.58 10.20 19.57
N ALA A 26 0.09 9.11 19.99
CA ALA A 26 -0.54 8.13 20.86
C ALA A 26 -0.79 8.71 22.26
N PRO A 27 -1.97 8.48 22.86
CA PRO A 27 -2.23 8.90 24.22
C PRO A 27 -1.30 8.23 25.24
N ILE A 28 -0.81 9.02 26.19
CA ILE A 28 0.04 8.60 27.28
C ILE A 28 -0.71 8.75 28.60
N TYR A 29 -0.52 7.78 29.48
CA TYR A 29 -1.22 7.64 30.75
C TYR A 29 -0.24 7.46 31.91
N LEU A 30 -0.70 7.80 33.12
CA LEU A 30 -0.08 7.34 34.37
C LEU A 30 -0.52 5.92 34.70
N GLU A 31 0.06 5.34 35.75
CA GLU A 31 -0.28 3.99 36.23
C GLU A 31 -1.76 3.83 36.58
N ASN A 32 -2.36 4.87 37.15
CA ASN A 32 -3.79 4.96 37.45
C ASN A 32 -4.69 5.17 36.21
N LYS A 33 -4.12 5.10 35.00
CA LYS A 33 -4.78 5.34 33.70
C LYS A 33 -5.27 6.78 33.48
N THR A 34 -4.84 7.73 34.30
CA THR A 34 -5.11 9.15 34.04
C THR A 34 -4.36 9.59 32.78
N PRO A 35 -5.03 10.22 31.80
CA PRO A 35 -4.37 10.75 30.62
C PRO A 35 -3.49 11.93 31.00
N VAL A 36 -2.26 11.96 30.46
CA VAL A 36 -1.25 12.99 30.72
C VAL A 36 -1.05 13.87 29.48
N GLY A 37 -1.13 13.26 28.31
CA GLY A 37 -0.78 13.89 27.06
C GLY A 37 -0.66 12.88 25.94
N LYS A 38 0.11 13.23 24.92
CA LYS A 38 0.34 12.38 23.76
C LYS A 38 1.79 12.43 23.29
N VAL A 39 2.24 11.39 22.62
CA VAL A 39 3.59 11.36 22.00
C VAL A 39 3.67 12.39 20.88
N ASP A 40 4.68 13.25 20.88
CA ASP A 40 4.91 14.23 19.80
C ASP A 40 6.10 13.82 18.93
N GLU A 41 7.28 13.65 19.54
CA GLU A 41 8.51 13.31 18.84
C GLU A 41 9.11 11.99 19.32
N ILE A 42 9.78 11.26 18.41
CA ILE A 42 10.54 10.03 18.70
C ILE A 42 11.93 10.23 18.13
N LEU A 43 12.94 10.09 18.99
CA LEU A 43 14.33 10.43 18.69
C LEU A 43 15.31 9.46 19.38
N GLY A 44 16.59 9.68 19.17
CA GLY A 44 17.66 8.85 19.73
C GLY A 44 18.03 7.65 18.85
N PRO A 45 19.12 6.97 19.20
CA PRO A 45 19.56 5.77 18.47
C PRO A 45 18.64 4.58 18.75
N LEU A 46 18.66 3.58 17.87
CA LEU A 46 17.77 2.40 17.95
C LEU A 46 17.95 1.56 19.23
N ASN A 47 19.11 1.62 19.87
CA ASN A 47 19.39 0.97 21.14
C ASN A 47 18.90 1.76 22.36
N GLN A 48 18.68 3.07 22.22
CA GLN A 48 18.23 3.95 23.29
C GLN A 48 17.30 5.02 22.71
N VAL A 49 16.03 4.65 22.63
CA VAL A 49 14.99 5.50 22.06
C VAL A 49 14.49 6.47 23.12
N PHE A 50 14.42 7.75 22.77
CA PHE A 50 13.75 8.78 23.55
C PHE A 50 12.49 9.22 22.83
N PHE A 51 11.54 9.75 23.58
CA PHE A 51 10.35 10.35 23.00
C PHE A 51 9.89 11.53 23.85
N THR A 52 9.25 12.50 23.20
CA THR A 52 8.61 13.62 23.89
C THR A 52 7.13 13.36 24.07
N ILE A 53 6.60 13.81 25.19
CA ILE A 53 5.17 13.84 25.45
C ILE A 53 4.76 15.31 25.48
N LYS A 54 3.80 15.65 24.62
CA LYS A 54 3.06 16.90 24.69
C LYS A 54 2.00 16.78 25.79
N PRO A 55 2.14 17.48 26.93
CA PRO A 55 1.15 17.43 27.99
C PRO A 55 -0.19 17.98 27.50
N GLN A 56 -1.29 17.45 28.03
CA GLN A 56 -2.60 18.03 27.82
C GLN A 56 -2.81 19.23 28.76
N GLU A 57 -3.90 19.97 28.53
CA GLU A 57 -4.25 21.12 29.36
C GLU A 57 -4.33 20.76 30.86
N GLY A 58 -3.76 21.63 31.70
CA GLY A 58 -3.69 21.44 33.15
C GLY A 58 -2.55 20.55 33.64
N ILE A 59 -1.79 19.90 32.74
CA ILE A 59 -0.60 19.13 33.10
C ILE A 59 0.65 19.96 32.84
N GLN A 60 1.48 20.13 33.86
CA GLN A 60 2.78 20.81 33.76
C GLN A 60 3.90 19.79 33.69
N ALA A 61 4.74 19.85 32.65
CA ALA A 61 5.87 18.95 32.46
C ALA A 61 6.85 18.97 33.65
N THR A 62 7.03 20.13 34.28
CA THR A 62 7.91 20.35 35.45
C THR A 62 7.39 19.73 36.75
N SER A 63 6.14 19.25 36.78
CA SER A 63 5.58 18.59 37.97
C SER A 63 6.07 17.16 38.17
N PHE A 64 6.65 16.55 37.12
CA PHE A 64 7.18 15.20 37.14
C PHE A 64 8.66 15.18 37.54
N LYS A 65 9.07 14.06 38.14
CA LYS A 65 10.44 13.82 38.60
C LYS A 65 11.09 12.71 37.78
N SER A 66 12.41 12.75 37.70
CA SER A 66 13.16 11.72 36.98
C SER A 66 12.84 10.34 37.55
N GLY A 67 12.53 9.39 36.66
CA GLY A 67 12.08 8.05 37.02
C GLY A 67 10.58 7.83 37.06
N ASP A 68 9.75 8.88 36.99
CA ASP A 68 8.29 8.74 36.90
C ASP A 68 7.91 7.93 35.64
N LYS A 69 6.99 6.98 35.80
CA LYS A 69 6.66 6.02 34.73
C LYS A 69 5.42 6.44 33.96
N PHE A 70 5.53 6.36 32.65
CA PHE A 70 4.43 6.60 31.72
C PHE A 70 4.03 5.33 30.97
N TYR A 71 2.75 5.22 30.66
CA TYR A 71 2.10 4.05 30.09
C TYR A 71 1.38 4.41 28.78
N ILE A 72 1.20 3.43 27.92
CA ILE A 72 0.58 3.57 26.60
C ILE A 72 -0.27 2.33 26.33
N GLY A 73 -1.31 2.47 25.50
CA GLY A 73 -2.09 1.32 25.02
C GLY A 73 -1.22 0.32 24.26
N GLY A 74 -1.40 -0.98 24.51
CA GLY A 74 -0.61 -2.04 23.85
C GLY A 74 -0.80 -2.10 22.34
N ASP A 75 -1.92 -1.58 21.84
CA ASP A 75 -2.27 -1.42 20.43
C ASP A 75 -1.60 -0.21 19.75
N LYS A 76 -0.98 0.69 20.52
CA LYS A 76 -0.30 1.90 20.03
C LYS A 76 1.22 1.75 19.97
N LEU A 77 1.70 0.54 19.72
CA LEU A 77 3.12 0.21 19.64
C LEU A 77 3.47 -0.45 18.31
N LEU A 78 4.55 0.02 17.69
CA LEU A 78 5.14 -0.50 16.45
C LEU A 78 6.30 -1.45 16.77
N PRO A 79 6.38 -2.61 16.11
CA PRO A 79 7.56 -3.46 16.17
C PRO A 79 8.80 -2.72 15.63
N LEU A 80 9.94 -2.86 16.31
CA LEU A 80 11.21 -2.24 15.90
C LEU A 80 11.63 -2.63 14.47
N GLU A 81 11.33 -3.86 14.06
CA GLU A 81 11.59 -4.40 12.72
C GLU A 81 11.00 -3.55 11.59
N LYS A 82 9.94 -2.77 11.85
CA LYS A 82 9.37 -1.86 10.85
C LYS A 82 10.31 -0.71 10.47
N PHE A 83 11.27 -0.40 11.34
CA PHE A 83 12.26 0.65 11.17
C PHE A 83 13.63 0.12 10.75
N LEU A 84 13.81 -1.21 10.72
CA LEU A 84 15.01 -1.85 10.20
C LEU A 84 14.88 -2.12 8.69
N PRO A 85 15.99 -2.09 7.92
CA PRO A 85 15.97 -2.50 6.53
C PRO A 85 15.46 -3.94 6.42
N LYS A 86 14.46 -4.16 5.57
CA LYS A 86 14.01 -5.53 5.30
C LYS A 86 15.15 -6.29 4.62
N PRO A 87 15.43 -7.54 5.02
CA PRO A 87 16.34 -8.39 4.28
C PRO A 87 15.92 -8.41 2.81
N LYS A 88 16.87 -8.19 1.90
CA LYS A 88 16.57 -8.30 0.47
C LYS A 88 16.05 -9.73 0.23
N PRO A 89 14.90 -9.90 -0.45
CA PRO A 89 14.45 -11.24 -0.79
C PRO A 89 15.55 -11.94 -1.59
N PRO A 90 15.76 -13.26 -1.37
CA PRO A 90 16.70 -14.04 -2.17
C PRO A 90 16.42 -13.81 -3.67
N PRO A 91 17.46 -13.76 -4.53
CA PRO A 91 17.28 -13.71 -5.97
C PRO A 91 16.34 -14.84 -6.41
N GLY A 92 15.16 -14.50 -6.95
CA GLY A 92 14.15 -15.47 -7.41
C GLY A 92 12.90 -15.60 -6.54
N ALA A 93 12.76 -14.88 -5.43
CA ALA A 93 11.52 -14.92 -4.64
C ALA A 93 10.33 -14.37 -5.46
N PRO A 94 9.20 -15.11 -5.56
CA PRO A 94 8.03 -14.66 -6.31
C PRO A 94 7.45 -13.39 -5.67
N LYS A 95 7.30 -12.32 -6.47
CA LYS A 95 6.64 -11.09 -6.05
C LYS A 95 5.25 -11.44 -5.51
N VAL A 96 4.98 -11.12 -4.25
CA VAL A 96 3.65 -11.29 -3.63
C VAL A 96 2.63 -10.53 -4.48
N LYS A 97 1.77 -11.25 -5.20
CA LYS A 97 0.62 -10.67 -5.90
C LYS A 97 -0.31 -10.15 -4.82
N LYS A 98 -0.42 -8.83 -4.68
CA LYS A 98 -1.53 -8.21 -3.93
C LYS A 98 -2.84 -8.83 -4.44
N PRO A 99 -3.78 -9.24 -3.57
CA PRO A 99 -5.09 -9.68 -4.01
C PRO A 99 -5.71 -8.54 -4.81
N ARG A 100 -5.92 -8.77 -6.10
CA ARG A 100 -6.61 -7.82 -6.96
C ARG A 100 -8.05 -7.76 -6.44
N GLY A 101 -8.47 -6.57 -6.03
CA GLY A 101 -9.77 -6.33 -5.41
C GLY A 101 -10.92 -6.95 -6.20
N ALA A 102 -11.95 -7.33 -5.45
CA ALA A 102 -13.27 -7.57 -5.98
C ALA A 102 -13.72 -6.37 -6.82
N GLY A 103 -14.08 -6.61 -8.09
CA GLY A 103 -14.68 -5.61 -8.97
C GLY A 103 -13.87 -5.35 -10.23
N GLY A 104 -14.40 -5.78 -11.38
CA GLY A 104 -13.92 -5.33 -12.69
C GLY A 104 -14.07 -6.37 -13.78
N ALA A 105 -15.22 -6.34 -14.45
CA ALA A 105 -15.60 -7.16 -15.58
C ALA A 105 -14.57 -7.17 -16.74
N GLY A 106 -14.54 -8.29 -17.46
CA GLY A 106 -14.44 -8.25 -18.91
C GLY A 106 -13.24 -8.95 -19.56
N ARG A 107 -13.59 -9.90 -20.43
CA ARG A 107 -12.87 -10.42 -21.61
C ARG A 107 -11.85 -11.54 -21.42
N GLY A 108 -12.29 -12.73 -21.82
CA GLY A 108 -11.58 -13.49 -22.86
C GLY A 108 -11.21 -14.91 -22.49
N GLY A 109 -11.97 -15.89 -22.98
CA GLY A 109 -11.60 -17.30 -22.88
C GLY A 109 -12.59 -18.20 -23.60
N ARG A 110 -12.43 -18.34 -24.92
CA ARG A 110 -13.13 -19.30 -25.79
C ARG A 110 -13.02 -20.73 -25.26
N GLY A 111 -14.13 -21.47 -25.30
CA GLY A 111 -14.11 -22.92 -25.16
C GLY A 111 -15.50 -23.54 -24.99
N ALA A 112 -16.27 -23.64 -26.08
CA ALA A 112 -17.32 -24.67 -26.17
C ALA A 112 -16.65 -26.01 -26.55
N PRO A 113 -17.20 -27.16 -26.13
CA PRO A 113 -18.09 -27.86 -27.09
C PRO A 113 -19.19 -28.74 -26.46
N ARG A 114 -20.21 -29.04 -27.28
CA ARG A 114 -21.16 -30.19 -27.23
C ARG A 114 -22.13 -30.19 -26.03
N GLY A 115 -23.44 -30.00 -26.18
CA GLY A 115 -24.35 -30.56 -27.17
C GLY A 115 -25.06 -31.79 -26.60
N ARG A 116 -26.30 -31.65 -26.10
CA ARG A 116 -27.29 -32.75 -25.91
C ARG A 116 -28.67 -32.23 -25.47
N GLY A 117 -29.74 -32.68 -26.14
CA GLY A 117 -31.13 -32.69 -25.64
C GLY A 117 -31.96 -31.44 -25.99
N ALA A 118 -32.71 -31.34 -27.10
CA ALA A 118 -33.94 -32.07 -27.50
C ALA A 118 -35.22 -31.51 -26.81
N PRO A 119 -36.45 -31.71 -27.36
CA PRO A 119 -37.26 -30.62 -27.92
C PRO A 119 -38.67 -30.52 -27.31
N ARG A 120 -39.36 -29.39 -27.46
CA ARG A 120 -40.83 -29.31 -27.63
C ARG A 120 -41.26 -27.86 -27.83
N GLY A 121 -41.63 -27.54 -29.07
CA GLY A 121 -42.31 -26.30 -29.37
C GLY A 121 -43.73 -26.27 -28.84
N ARG A 122 -44.27 -25.06 -28.65
CA ARG A 122 -45.65 -24.68 -28.99
C ARG A 122 -45.84 -23.18 -28.79
N GLY A 123 -46.38 -22.51 -29.81
CA GLY A 123 -46.87 -21.14 -29.77
C GLY A 123 -45.81 -20.12 -30.21
N GLY A 124 -45.91 -19.43 -31.33
CA GLY A 124 -47.08 -19.12 -32.14
C GLY A 124 -47.05 -17.63 -32.44
N ASP A 125 -47.15 -17.30 -33.72
CA ASP A 125 -47.76 -16.06 -34.23
C ASP A 125 -46.88 -14.81 -34.45
N ARG A 126 -46.56 -14.64 -35.74
CA ARG A 126 -46.71 -13.42 -36.58
C ARG A 126 -45.44 -12.78 -37.14
N GLY A 127 -45.40 -12.79 -38.47
CA GLY A 127 -44.65 -11.87 -39.32
C GLY A 127 -43.34 -12.46 -39.83
N GLY A 128 -43.19 -12.95 -41.06
CA GLY A 128 -43.89 -12.59 -42.28
C GLY A 128 -42.89 -11.95 -43.25
N PHE A 129 -42.27 -12.81 -44.05
CA PHE A 129 -41.88 -12.61 -45.45
C PHE A 129 -40.66 -11.74 -45.83
N SER A 130 -39.75 -12.44 -46.52
CA SER A 130 -39.09 -12.06 -47.78
C SER A 130 -37.91 -11.09 -47.69
N ARG A 131 -36.69 -11.58 -47.88
CA ARG A 131 -36.01 -11.80 -49.17
C ARG A 131 -35.62 -10.49 -49.86
N GLY A 132 -34.32 -10.22 -49.82
CA GLY A 132 -33.56 -9.92 -51.04
C GLY A 132 -33.20 -8.47 -51.32
N GLY A 133 -31.99 -8.30 -51.88
CA GLY A 133 -31.56 -7.13 -52.65
C GLY A 133 -30.78 -6.11 -51.81
N ALA A 134 -29.44 -6.18 -51.72
CA ALA A 134 -28.49 -5.75 -52.74
C ALA A 134 -28.74 -4.31 -53.25
N ARG A 135 -27.85 -3.39 -52.85
CA ARG A 135 -27.41 -2.12 -53.47
C ARG A 135 -26.74 -1.33 -52.35
N GLY A 136 -25.44 -1.07 -52.32
CA GLY A 136 -24.61 -0.60 -53.42
C GLY A 136 -24.31 0.88 -53.18
N GLY A 137 -23.02 1.22 -53.07
CA GLY A 137 -22.50 2.59 -53.02
C GLY A 137 -22.24 3.09 -51.60
N GLY A 138 -21.05 3.53 -51.21
CA GLY A 138 -19.86 3.95 -51.93
C GLY A 138 -19.17 5.04 -51.11
N ARG A 139 -17.90 5.33 -51.45
CA ARG A 139 -16.96 6.31 -50.82
C ARG A 139 -16.21 5.68 -49.63
N GLY A 140 -14.97 5.21 -49.74
CA GLY A 140 -13.86 5.70 -50.56
C GLY A 140 -13.07 6.73 -49.76
N PHE A 141 -12.04 6.29 -49.03
CA PHE A 141 -10.80 7.05 -48.90
C PHE A 141 -9.64 6.07 -48.69
N SER A 142 -8.83 5.99 -49.73
CA SER A 142 -7.57 5.28 -49.85
C SER A 142 -6.45 6.07 -49.19
N GLY A 143 -5.62 5.38 -48.42
CA GLY A 143 -4.29 5.81 -48.00
C GLY A 143 -3.65 4.63 -47.28
N SER A 144 -2.95 3.74 -47.99
CA SER A 144 -1.51 3.85 -48.25
C SER A 144 -0.74 4.07 -46.95
N GLY A 145 0.03 3.12 -46.42
CA GLY A 145 0.52 1.88 -46.97
C GLY A 145 1.56 1.30 -46.00
N GLY A 146 2.24 0.26 -46.47
CA GLY A 146 3.62 0.02 -46.03
C GLY A 146 3.81 -0.87 -44.82
N PHE A 147 3.44 -2.13 -44.95
CA PHE A 147 4.22 -3.20 -44.34
C PHE A 147 5.57 -3.26 -45.07
N SER A 148 6.63 -2.79 -44.43
CA SER A 148 8.02 -2.95 -44.88
C SER A 148 8.89 -2.93 -43.61
N ARG A 149 9.45 -4.08 -43.23
CA ARG A 149 10.80 -4.54 -43.60
C ARG A 149 11.90 -3.64 -43.03
N GLY A 150 12.83 -4.27 -42.31
CA GLY A 150 14.09 -3.70 -41.85
C GLY A 150 14.06 -3.46 -40.34
N GLY A 151 14.76 -4.23 -39.51
CA GLY A 151 16.15 -4.63 -39.69
C GLY A 151 17.05 -3.56 -39.08
N SER A 152 17.73 -3.93 -38.00
CA SER A 152 19.02 -3.36 -37.61
C SER A 152 19.05 -1.92 -37.09
N ARG A 153 18.88 -1.74 -35.77
CA ARG A 153 19.62 -0.72 -35.01
C ARG A 153 20.04 -1.29 -33.66
N GLY A 154 21.00 -2.21 -33.71
CA GLY A 154 21.75 -2.68 -32.56
C GLY A 154 23.22 -2.73 -32.92
N ALA A 155 23.97 -1.71 -32.49
CA ALA A 155 25.42 -1.74 -32.23
C ALA A 155 25.91 -0.33 -31.81
N PRO A 156 27.04 -0.18 -31.09
CA PRO A 156 27.73 -1.15 -30.26
C PRO A 156 28.09 -0.63 -28.85
N ARG A 157 28.18 -1.57 -27.91
CA ARG A 157 29.04 -1.44 -26.72
C ARG A 157 30.49 -1.38 -27.18
N GLY A 158 31.23 -0.38 -26.73
CA GLY A 158 32.66 -0.28 -26.97
C GLY A 158 33.28 0.92 -26.27
N ARG A 159 33.28 0.95 -24.92
CA ARG A 159 34.11 1.91 -24.18
C ARG A 159 35.44 1.23 -23.88
N GLY A 160 36.40 1.48 -24.77
CA GLY A 160 37.79 1.08 -24.65
C GLY A 160 38.50 1.78 -23.49
N ARG A 161 39.43 1.04 -22.92
CA ARG A 161 40.37 1.36 -21.85
C ARG A 161 41.72 1.63 -22.51
N GLY A 162 42.48 2.61 -22.05
CA GLY A 162 43.94 2.64 -22.26
C GLY A 162 44.51 3.99 -22.67
N TYR A 163 45.37 4.47 -21.75
CA TYR A 163 46.50 5.42 -21.87
C TYR A 163 46.15 6.86 -22.21
#